data_AF-A0A931Y0H0-F1
#
_entry.id   AF-A0A931Y0H0-F1
#
_cell.length_a   1.000
_cell.length_b   1.000
_cell.length_c   1.000
_cell.angle_alpha   90.00
_cell.angle_beta   90.00
_cell.angle_gamma   90.00
#
_symmetry.space_group_name_H-M   'P 1'
#
loop_
_entity.id
_entity.type
_entity.pdbx_description
1 polymer ?
#
loop_
_entity_poly.entity_id
_entity_poly.type
_entity_poly.pdbx_seq_one_letter_code
_entity_poly.pdbx_strand_id
1 'polypeptide(L)'
;MRALHVTAGRLCAWALSAFALVACRGKHGHDTPPTPPPKHAEQVQIEPRSDMLPAYPCSGCHADRKPRPEKYVLKEFHEVRNHEFSHGEDAFWCYQCHSIKNIDKLVTSTGELVSFDEAYRLCTACHGDKLKDWRAGMHGLVVGNWNGEKRKKSCPACHDPHDPRYPSLKPEKPPAPSKGLKAF
;
A
#
# COMPACT_ATOMS: atom_id res chain seq x y z
N MET A 1 71.89 4.82 43.90
CA MET A 1 71.63 4.89 45.37
C MET A 1 70.51 5.87 45.62
N ARG A 2 69.61 5.50 46.54
CA ARG A 2 68.46 6.25 47.11
C ARG A 2 67.26 6.50 46.18
N ALA A 3 66.01 6.41 46.62
CA ALA A 3 65.27 5.67 47.65
C ALA A 3 63.80 6.12 47.45
N LEU A 4 62.86 5.19 47.60
CA LEU A 4 61.42 5.43 47.73
C LEU A 4 61.12 6.55 48.74
N HIS A 5 60.04 7.33 48.53
CA HIS A 5 59.09 7.71 49.59
C HIS A 5 57.71 7.96 48.97
N VAL A 6 56.74 7.17 49.45
CA VAL A 6 55.30 7.33 49.29
C VAL A 6 54.80 8.38 50.28
N THR A 7 53.90 9.28 49.86
CA THR A 7 53.03 10.00 50.79
C THR A 7 51.60 10.05 50.27
N ALA A 8 50.70 9.62 51.13
CA ALA A 8 49.27 9.52 50.93
C ALA A 8 48.53 10.86 51.14
N GLY A 9 47.35 10.96 50.53
CA GLY A 9 46.18 11.57 51.16
C GLY A 9 45.82 13.00 50.73
N ARG A 10 44.66 13.13 50.08
CA ARG A 10 43.56 14.04 50.48
C ARG A 10 42.34 13.75 49.60
N LEU A 11 41.35 13.08 50.18
CA LEU A 11 40.01 12.91 49.63
C LEU A 11 39.31 14.27 49.65
N CYS A 12 38.99 14.82 48.47
CA CYS A 12 38.16 16.01 48.34
C CYS A 12 36.70 15.56 48.31
N ALA A 13 35.96 15.84 49.37
CA ALA A 13 34.52 15.60 49.42
C ALA A 13 33.81 16.56 48.45
N TRP A 14 33.23 16.02 47.38
CA TRP A 14 32.34 16.77 46.49
C TRP A 14 30.95 16.77 47.11
N ALA A 15 30.52 17.95 47.59
CA ALA A 15 29.16 18.19 48.03
C ALA A 15 28.21 18.06 46.82
N LEU A 16 27.30 17.09 46.88
CA LEU A 16 26.21 16.95 45.91
C LEU A 16 25.16 18.04 46.18
N SER A 17 25.17 19.10 45.38
CA SER A 17 24.05 20.04 45.31
C SER A 17 22.91 19.41 44.51
N ALA A 18 21.81 19.06 45.20
CA ALA A 18 20.58 18.60 44.57
C ALA A 18 19.89 19.76 43.84
N PHE A 19 20.03 19.82 42.51
CA PHE A 19 19.18 20.64 41.67
C PHE A 19 17.80 19.97 41.55
N ALA A 20 16.79 20.56 42.19
CA ALA A 20 15.40 20.16 41.99
C ALA A 20 14.94 20.57 40.58
N LEU A 21 14.91 19.61 39.65
CA LEU A 21 14.25 19.77 38.35
C LEU A 21 12.74 19.81 38.55
N VAL A 22 12.15 21.00 38.48
CA VAL A 22 10.71 21.18 38.32
C VAL A 22 10.34 20.72 36.90
N ALA A 23 9.84 19.49 36.79
CA ALA A 23 9.30 18.97 35.54
C ALA A 23 7.91 19.57 35.30
N CYS A 24 7.80 20.53 34.39
CA CYS A 24 6.53 20.93 33.81
C CYS A 24 5.93 19.76 33.00
N ARG A 25 4.98 19.04 33.60
CA ARG A 25 4.21 17.96 32.96
C ARG A 25 3.20 18.58 31.97
N GLY A 26 3.62 18.83 30.74
CA GLY A 26 2.69 19.11 29.63
C GLY A 26 1.81 17.89 29.37
N LYS A 27 0.48 18.05 29.52
CA LYS A 27 -0.52 17.06 29.12
C LYS A 27 -1.03 17.40 27.72
N HIS A 28 -0.34 16.97 26.67
CA HIS A 28 -0.92 16.94 25.32
C HIS A 28 -0.46 15.66 24.61
N GLY A 29 -1.41 14.74 24.45
CA GLY A 29 -1.21 13.41 23.87
C GLY A 29 -2.29 12.50 24.43
N HIS A 30 -3.47 12.52 23.80
CA HIS A 30 -4.42 11.42 24.00
C HIS A 30 -3.83 10.21 23.29
N ASP A 31 -3.01 9.45 24.02
CA ASP A 31 -2.60 8.10 23.65
C ASP A 31 -3.83 7.20 23.74
N THR A 32 -4.74 7.37 22.79
CA THR A 32 -5.81 6.39 22.57
C THR A 32 -5.12 5.14 22.05
N PRO A 33 -5.20 3.99 22.75
CA PRO A 33 -4.67 2.74 22.22
C PRO A 33 -5.28 2.49 20.85
N PRO A 34 -4.52 1.99 19.85
CA PRO A 34 -5.11 1.62 18.57
C PRO A 34 -6.27 0.68 18.84
N THR A 35 -7.47 1.04 18.38
CA THR A 35 -8.67 0.22 18.54
C THR A 35 -8.35 -1.19 18.06
N PRO A 36 -8.58 -2.23 18.87
CA PRO A 36 -8.33 -3.60 18.43
C PRO A 36 -9.12 -3.86 17.15
N PRO A 37 -8.54 -4.59 16.18
CA PRO A 37 -9.24 -4.90 14.94
C PRO A 37 -10.57 -5.60 15.28
N PRO A 38 -11.67 -5.28 14.58
CA PRO A 38 -12.99 -5.83 14.89
C PRO A 38 -12.91 -7.36 14.90
N LYS A 39 -13.46 -7.96 15.96
CA LYS A 39 -13.42 -9.42 16.23
C LYS A 39 -14.18 -10.26 15.20
N HIS A 40 -14.89 -9.62 14.29
CA HIS A 40 -15.35 -10.18 13.04
C HIS A 40 -14.90 -9.23 11.93
N ALA A 41 -13.69 -9.46 11.41
CA ALA A 41 -13.39 -8.95 10.08
C ALA A 41 -14.36 -9.69 9.14
N GLU A 42 -15.51 -9.07 8.86
CA GLU A 42 -16.42 -9.47 7.79
C GLU A 42 -15.53 -9.83 6.60
N GLN A 43 -15.52 -11.11 6.21
CA GLN A 43 -14.71 -11.54 5.07
C GLN A 43 -15.25 -10.78 3.87
N VAL A 44 -14.44 -9.86 3.34
CA VAL A 44 -14.85 -9.02 2.22
C VAL A 44 -15.04 -9.95 1.03
N GLN A 45 -16.27 -10.13 0.57
CA GLN A 45 -16.53 -10.89 -0.65
C GLN A 45 -16.06 -10.09 -1.86
N ILE A 46 -15.21 -10.67 -2.70
CA ILE A 46 -14.63 -10.02 -3.87
C ILE A 46 -15.31 -10.52 -5.14
N GLU A 47 -15.58 -9.60 -6.05
CA GLU A 47 -16.00 -9.94 -7.42
C GLU A 47 -14.80 -10.55 -8.16
N PRO A 48 -14.89 -11.81 -8.63
CA PRO A 48 -13.84 -12.42 -9.43
C PRO A 48 -13.62 -11.64 -10.73
N ARG A 49 -12.38 -11.60 -11.20
CA ARG A 49 -11.99 -10.96 -12.47
C ARG A 49 -11.08 -11.82 -13.33
N SER A 50 -10.55 -12.93 -12.82
CA SER A 50 -9.55 -13.74 -13.51
C SER A 50 -10.04 -14.19 -14.89
N ASP A 51 -11.32 -14.56 -15.01
CA ASP A 51 -11.93 -14.97 -16.29
C ASP A 51 -12.09 -13.83 -17.29
N MET A 52 -12.02 -12.57 -16.84
CA MET A 52 -12.07 -11.39 -17.71
C MET A 52 -10.66 -10.98 -18.21
N LEU A 53 -9.61 -11.64 -17.72
CA LEU A 53 -8.25 -11.36 -18.16
C LEU A 53 -7.98 -12.00 -19.52
N PRO A 54 -7.52 -11.23 -20.51
CA PRO A 54 -7.11 -11.79 -21.79
C PRO A 54 -6.04 -12.85 -21.60
N ALA A 55 -6.25 -14.02 -22.22
CA ALA A 55 -5.31 -15.15 -22.22
C ALA A 55 -4.97 -15.72 -20.82
N TYR A 56 -5.84 -15.54 -19.83
CA TYR A 56 -5.75 -16.29 -18.57
C TYR A 56 -6.35 -17.71 -18.72
N PRO A 57 -5.74 -18.77 -18.15
CA PRO A 57 -4.50 -18.77 -17.36
C PRO A 57 -3.25 -18.52 -18.23
N CYS A 58 -2.36 -17.68 -17.72
CA CYS A 58 -1.14 -17.27 -18.39
C CYS A 58 -0.17 -18.45 -18.57
N SER A 59 -0.22 -19.43 -17.67
CA SER A 59 0.55 -20.68 -17.77
C SER A 59 0.30 -21.45 -19.07
N GLY A 60 -0.84 -21.26 -19.74
CA GLY A 60 -1.12 -21.86 -21.04
C GLY A 60 -0.05 -21.59 -22.10
N CYS A 61 0.66 -20.47 -22.02
CA CYS A 61 1.82 -20.18 -22.87
C CYS A 61 3.16 -20.14 -22.11
N HIS A 62 3.14 -20.05 -20.77
CA HIS A 62 4.31 -19.83 -19.95
C HIS A 62 4.84 -21.07 -19.20
N ALA A 63 4.12 -22.20 -19.22
CA ALA A 63 4.51 -23.41 -18.49
C ALA A 63 5.95 -23.88 -18.82
N ASP A 64 6.35 -23.82 -20.08
CA ASP A 64 7.65 -24.29 -20.56
C ASP A 64 8.63 -23.15 -20.88
N ARG A 65 8.27 -21.90 -20.56
CA ARG A 65 9.13 -20.72 -20.80
C ARG A 65 9.99 -20.45 -19.58
N LYS A 66 11.30 -20.32 -19.77
CA LYS A 66 12.20 -19.87 -18.70
C LYS A 66 11.94 -18.38 -18.40
N PRO A 67 11.54 -18.00 -17.18
CA PRO A 67 11.34 -16.60 -16.83
C PRO A 67 12.69 -15.86 -16.83
N ARG A 68 12.65 -14.58 -17.20
CA ARG A 68 13.83 -13.71 -17.28
C ARG A 68 13.69 -12.55 -16.30
N PRO A 69 14.39 -12.55 -15.16
CA PRO A 69 14.17 -11.58 -14.08
C PRO A 69 14.60 -10.15 -14.43
N GLU A 70 15.53 -9.98 -15.38
CA GLU A 70 16.03 -8.66 -15.76
C GLU A 70 14.99 -7.87 -16.58
N LYS A 71 15.16 -6.55 -16.67
CA LYS A 71 14.35 -5.70 -17.55
C LYS A 71 14.71 -5.92 -19.03
N TYR A 72 13.72 -6.00 -19.90
CA TYR A 72 13.90 -6.11 -21.36
C TYR A 72 12.64 -5.69 -22.11
N VAL A 73 12.77 -5.46 -23.43
CA VAL A 73 11.63 -5.17 -24.31
C VAL A 73 10.79 -6.43 -24.48
N LEU A 74 9.55 -6.38 -23.99
CA LEU A 74 8.54 -7.42 -24.10
C LEU A 74 8.05 -7.55 -25.54
N LYS A 75 7.56 -8.73 -25.91
CA LYS A 75 7.08 -9.07 -27.26
C LYS A 75 5.72 -9.76 -27.20
N GLU A 76 5.10 -9.96 -28.36
CA GLU A 76 3.82 -10.66 -28.50
C GLU A 76 2.70 -9.93 -27.71
N PHE A 77 1.92 -10.66 -26.91
CA PHE A 77 0.81 -10.14 -26.10
C PHE A 77 1.19 -9.08 -25.06
N HIS A 78 2.49 -8.83 -24.86
CA HIS A 78 2.99 -7.91 -23.84
C HIS A 78 3.59 -6.61 -24.42
N GLU A 79 3.61 -6.43 -25.76
CA GLU A 79 4.28 -5.27 -26.40
C GLU A 79 3.73 -3.92 -25.93
N VAL A 80 2.40 -3.84 -25.75
CA VAL A 80 1.73 -2.65 -25.23
C VAL A 80 2.28 -2.21 -23.86
N ARG A 81 2.71 -3.18 -23.04
CA ARG A 81 3.22 -2.90 -21.68
C ARG A 81 4.63 -2.29 -21.67
N ASN A 82 5.35 -2.29 -22.79
CA ASN A 82 6.63 -1.59 -22.89
C ASN A 82 6.51 -0.07 -22.75
N HIS A 83 5.34 0.50 -23.08
CA HIS A 83 5.13 1.95 -23.15
C HIS A 83 4.14 2.46 -22.08
N GLU A 84 3.40 1.56 -21.43
CA GLU A 84 2.29 1.87 -20.53
C GLU A 84 2.59 1.48 -19.07
N PHE A 85 3.87 1.30 -18.72
CA PHE A 85 4.28 1.03 -17.35
C PHE A 85 4.78 2.30 -16.67
N SER A 86 3.95 2.88 -15.81
CA SER A 86 4.20 4.11 -15.06
C SER A 86 3.88 3.91 -13.58
N HIS A 87 4.60 2.97 -12.95
CA HIS A 87 4.44 2.69 -11.52
C HIS A 87 5.78 2.38 -10.83
N GLY A 88 6.01 2.96 -9.65
CA GLY A 88 7.20 2.70 -8.83
C GLY A 88 8.47 3.42 -9.27
N GLU A 89 8.36 4.59 -9.93
CA GLU A 89 9.49 5.50 -10.25
C GLU A 89 10.73 4.77 -10.81
N ASP A 90 10.51 3.94 -11.84
CA ASP A 90 11.52 3.08 -12.49
C ASP A 90 12.17 2.00 -11.60
N ALA A 91 11.90 1.96 -10.29
CA ALA A 91 12.40 0.90 -9.41
C ALA A 91 11.71 -0.44 -9.67
N PHE A 92 10.48 -0.42 -10.18
CA PHE A 92 9.70 -1.64 -10.39
C PHE A 92 9.97 -2.30 -11.73
N TRP A 93 9.81 -3.62 -11.73
CA TRP A 93 9.74 -4.48 -12.89
C TRP A 93 8.55 -5.44 -12.74
N CYS A 94 8.16 -6.14 -13.80
CA CYS A 94 7.00 -7.04 -13.83
C CYS A 94 6.93 -7.96 -12.61
N TYR A 95 8.07 -8.53 -12.20
CA TYR A 95 8.16 -9.49 -11.10
C TYR A 95 8.12 -8.88 -9.69
N GLN A 96 8.01 -7.56 -9.57
CA GLN A 96 7.68 -6.92 -8.30
C GLN A 96 6.20 -7.17 -7.92
N CYS A 97 5.35 -7.42 -8.92
CA CYS A 97 3.92 -7.64 -8.78
C CYS A 97 3.49 -9.04 -9.23
N HIS A 98 4.13 -9.59 -10.27
CA HIS A 98 3.87 -10.94 -10.77
C HIS A 98 4.83 -11.95 -10.17
N SER A 99 4.33 -13.13 -9.82
CA SER A 99 5.22 -14.19 -9.33
C SER A 99 6.06 -14.76 -10.48
N ILE A 100 7.38 -14.67 -10.34
CA ILE A 100 8.31 -15.28 -11.30
C ILE A 100 8.22 -16.82 -11.33
N LYS A 101 7.76 -17.43 -10.23
CA LYS A 101 7.65 -18.89 -10.08
C LYS A 101 6.29 -19.42 -10.53
N ASN A 102 5.28 -18.57 -10.58
CA ASN A 102 3.93 -18.93 -10.98
C ASN A 102 3.24 -17.72 -11.60
N ILE A 103 3.26 -17.64 -12.93
CA ILE A 103 2.75 -16.46 -13.65
C ILE A 103 1.23 -16.25 -13.49
N ASP A 104 0.49 -17.29 -13.06
CA ASP A 104 -0.95 -17.22 -12.76
C ASP A 104 -1.22 -16.59 -11.38
N LYS A 105 -0.17 -16.16 -10.67
CA LYS A 105 -0.26 -15.52 -9.36
C LYS A 105 0.48 -14.18 -9.33
N LEU A 106 -0.06 -13.30 -8.51
CA LEU A 106 0.59 -12.07 -8.08
C LEU A 106 1.45 -12.35 -6.84
N VAL A 107 2.41 -11.47 -6.55
CA VAL A 107 3.28 -11.53 -5.37
C VAL A 107 3.31 -10.16 -4.69
N THR A 108 3.03 -10.11 -3.39
CA THR A 108 3.09 -8.87 -2.60
C THR A 108 4.53 -8.46 -2.31
N SER A 109 4.72 -7.25 -1.77
CA SER A 109 6.04 -6.79 -1.29
C SER A 109 6.64 -7.65 -0.18
N THR A 110 5.81 -8.41 0.55
CA THR A 110 6.26 -9.38 1.57
C THR A 110 6.49 -10.78 1.03
N GLY A 111 6.26 -11.00 -0.27
CA GLY A 111 6.42 -12.29 -0.93
C GLY A 111 5.17 -13.20 -0.86
N GLU A 112 4.05 -12.72 -0.32
CA GLU A 112 2.81 -13.50 -0.30
C GLU A 112 2.26 -13.68 -1.73
N LEU A 113 1.85 -14.90 -2.08
CA LEU A 113 1.17 -15.17 -3.34
C LEU A 113 -0.32 -14.87 -3.27
N VAL A 114 -0.82 -14.15 -4.27
CA VAL A 114 -2.21 -13.66 -4.34
C VAL A 114 -2.80 -14.03 -5.70
N SER A 115 -4.10 -14.32 -5.77
CA SER A 115 -4.80 -14.51 -7.04
C SER A 115 -5.04 -13.16 -7.75
N PHE A 116 -5.33 -13.19 -9.04
CA PHE A 116 -5.72 -11.98 -9.77
C PHE A 116 -7.06 -11.39 -9.31
N ASP A 117 -7.94 -12.21 -8.73
CA ASP A 117 -9.20 -11.74 -8.10
C ASP A 117 -8.89 -10.87 -6.87
N GLU A 118 -7.97 -11.33 -6.04
CA GLU A 118 -7.56 -10.69 -4.79
C GLU A 118 -6.49 -9.59 -4.99
N ALA A 119 -6.33 -9.05 -6.21
CA ALA A 119 -5.28 -8.08 -6.54
C ALA A 119 -5.22 -6.85 -5.59
N TYR A 120 -6.30 -6.46 -4.92
CA TYR A 120 -6.27 -5.41 -3.90
C TYR A 120 -5.25 -5.71 -2.78
N ARG A 121 -5.02 -6.98 -2.43
CA ARG A 121 -4.04 -7.38 -1.39
C ARG A 121 -2.62 -7.04 -1.82
N LEU A 122 -2.30 -7.16 -3.11
CA LEU A 122 -1.04 -6.68 -3.69
C LEU A 122 -0.92 -5.16 -3.55
N CYS A 123 -1.90 -4.42 -4.05
CA CYS A 123 -1.84 -2.96 -4.07
C CYS A 123 -1.72 -2.37 -2.65
N THR A 124 -2.43 -2.96 -1.70
CA THR A 124 -2.52 -2.46 -0.33
C THR A 124 -1.36 -2.87 0.57
N ALA A 125 -0.43 -3.70 0.06
CA ALA A 125 0.85 -3.93 0.72
C ALA A 125 1.70 -2.65 0.79
N CYS A 126 1.48 -1.69 -0.13
CA CYS A 126 2.07 -0.35 -0.09
C CYS A 126 1.02 0.76 0.13
N HIS A 127 -0.17 0.65 -0.48
CA HIS A 127 -1.26 1.65 -0.38
C HIS A 127 -2.24 1.34 0.76
N GLY A 128 -1.72 1.24 1.99
CA GLY A 128 -2.51 0.88 3.17
C GLY A 128 -3.58 1.91 3.56
N ASP A 129 -3.37 3.19 3.24
CA ASP A 129 -4.38 4.25 3.42
C ASP A 129 -5.63 3.97 2.57
N LYS A 130 -5.44 3.57 1.31
CA LYS A 130 -6.54 3.22 0.40
C LYS A 130 -7.28 1.96 0.84
N LEU A 131 -6.60 1.02 1.49
CA LEU A 131 -7.25 -0.17 2.05
C LEU A 131 -8.31 0.19 3.08
N LYS A 132 -8.01 1.15 3.96
CA LYS A 132 -8.94 1.60 5.01
C LYS A 132 -10.22 2.18 4.38
N ASP A 133 -10.06 3.09 3.42
CA ASP A 133 -11.19 3.74 2.74
C ASP A 133 -11.99 2.73 1.90
N TRP A 134 -11.29 1.82 1.23
CA TRP A 134 -11.92 0.76 0.45
C TRP A 134 -12.69 -0.23 1.33
N ARG A 135 -12.14 -0.63 2.49
CA ARG A 135 -12.85 -1.47 3.47
C ARG A 135 -14.09 -0.78 4.01
N ALA A 136 -14.02 0.52 4.28
CA ALA A 136 -15.16 1.33 4.71
C ALA A 136 -16.19 1.59 3.58
N GLY A 137 -15.87 1.27 2.32
CA GLY A 137 -16.74 1.54 1.17
C GLY A 137 -16.74 3.01 0.71
N MET A 138 -15.81 3.82 1.22
CA MET A 138 -15.59 5.20 0.78
C MET A 138 -14.78 5.27 -0.52
N HIS A 139 -14.06 4.19 -0.84
CA HIS A 139 -13.26 4.05 -2.06
C HIS A 139 -13.54 2.71 -2.74
N GLY A 140 -13.43 2.66 -4.07
CA GLY A 140 -13.79 1.51 -4.88
C GLY A 140 -15.30 1.34 -5.09
N LEU A 141 -15.67 0.21 -5.70
CA LEU A 141 -17.04 -0.07 -6.09
C LEU A 141 -17.58 -1.32 -5.39
N VAL A 142 -18.78 -1.22 -4.83
CA VAL A 142 -19.56 -2.35 -4.31
C VAL A 142 -20.68 -2.65 -5.30
N VAL A 143 -20.82 -3.91 -5.68
CA VAL A 143 -21.86 -4.41 -6.59
C VAL A 143 -22.75 -5.42 -5.88
N GLY A 144 -23.93 -5.69 -6.43
CA GLY A 144 -24.92 -6.61 -5.87
C GLY A 144 -26.18 -5.89 -5.39
N ASN A 145 -26.84 -6.46 -4.39
CA ASN A 145 -28.15 -6.00 -3.92
C ASN A 145 -28.01 -4.99 -2.77
N TRP A 146 -28.90 -4.00 -2.72
CA TRP A 146 -28.92 -3.02 -1.63
C TRP A 146 -29.17 -3.67 -0.26
N ASN A 147 -30.08 -4.66 -0.20
CA ASN A 147 -30.47 -5.39 1.00
C ASN A 147 -30.11 -6.90 0.97
N GLY A 148 -29.14 -7.29 0.14
CA GLY A 148 -28.73 -8.69 -0.01
C GLY A 148 -27.23 -8.84 -0.19
N GLU A 149 -26.83 -9.88 -0.91
CA GLU A 149 -25.42 -10.14 -1.19
C GLU A 149 -24.74 -8.97 -1.90
N LYS A 150 -23.54 -8.64 -1.42
CA LYS A 150 -22.70 -7.55 -1.93
C LYS A 150 -21.30 -8.07 -2.12
N ARG A 151 -20.69 -7.68 -3.22
CA ARG A 151 -19.29 -7.99 -3.55
C ARG A 151 -18.55 -6.70 -3.84
N LYS A 152 -17.29 -6.63 -3.43
CA LYS A 152 -16.42 -5.50 -3.75
C LYS A 152 -15.61 -5.80 -4.98
N LYS A 153 -15.43 -4.80 -5.83
CA LYS A 153 -14.46 -4.90 -6.91
C LYS A 153 -13.04 -4.63 -6.38
N SER A 154 -12.10 -5.45 -6.86
CA SER A 154 -10.67 -5.27 -6.63
C SER A 154 -10.14 -4.00 -7.32
N CYS A 155 -9.01 -3.45 -6.87
CA CYS A 155 -8.47 -2.18 -7.39
C CYS A 155 -8.35 -2.11 -8.92
N PRO A 156 -7.91 -3.17 -9.63
CA PRO A 156 -7.78 -3.15 -11.09
C PRO A 156 -9.11 -3.11 -11.87
N ALA A 157 -10.25 -3.16 -11.19
CA ALA A 157 -11.54 -2.93 -11.87
C ALA A 157 -11.73 -1.47 -12.30
N CYS A 158 -10.94 -0.57 -11.73
CA CYS A 158 -11.03 0.87 -11.93
C CYS A 158 -9.67 1.42 -12.40
N HIS A 159 -8.57 0.96 -11.80
CA HIS A 159 -7.21 1.39 -12.12
C HIS A 159 -6.53 0.46 -13.14
N ASP A 160 -5.73 1.00 -14.07
CA ASP A 160 -4.78 0.16 -14.81
C ASP A 160 -3.66 -0.26 -13.85
N PRO A 161 -3.40 -1.57 -13.61
CA PRO A 161 -2.33 -1.99 -12.72
C PRO A 161 -0.91 -1.59 -13.18
N HIS A 162 -0.73 -1.23 -14.45
CA HIS A 162 0.55 -0.75 -14.99
C HIS A 162 0.66 0.78 -15.02
N ASP A 163 -0.46 1.50 -14.98
CA ASP A 163 -0.53 2.94 -14.74
C ASP A 163 -1.68 3.29 -13.78
N PRO A 164 -1.51 3.06 -12.47
CA PRO A 164 -2.63 3.13 -11.53
C PRO A 164 -3.14 4.56 -11.26
N ARG A 165 -2.42 5.59 -11.69
CA ARG A 165 -2.82 6.96 -11.40
C ARG A 165 -3.98 7.37 -12.30
N TYR A 166 -5.10 7.79 -11.69
CA TYR A 166 -6.17 8.41 -12.47
C TYR A 166 -5.73 9.75 -13.06
N PRO A 167 -6.00 10.02 -14.35
CA PRO A 167 -5.77 11.33 -14.92
C PRO A 167 -6.64 12.37 -14.21
N SER A 168 -6.09 13.57 -14.02
CA SER A 168 -6.86 14.69 -13.49
C SER A 168 -7.95 15.09 -14.47
N LEU A 169 -9.21 15.09 -14.02
CA LEU A 169 -10.32 15.59 -14.81
C LEU A 169 -10.42 17.10 -14.65
N LYS A 170 -10.62 17.82 -15.76
CA LYS A 170 -11.02 19.23 -15.70
C LYS A 170 -12.46 19.28 -15.21
N PRO A 171 -12.77 20.04 -14.15
CA PRO A 171 -14.15 20.25 -13.74
C PRO A 171 -14.97 20.85 -14.89
N GLU A 172 -16.20 20.39 -15.05
CA GLU A 172 -17.14 21.07 -15.92
C GLU A 172 -17.44 22.47 -15.38
N LYS A 173 -17.94 23.35 -16.27
CA LYS A 173 -18.41 24.66 -15.83
C LYS A 173 -19.54 24.48 -14.82
N PRO A 174 -19.63 25.34 -13.78
CA PRO A 174 -20.76 25.31 -12.86
C PRO A 174 -22.09 25.34 -13.63
N PRO A 175 -23.14 24.64 -13.15
CA PRO A 175 -24.45 24.74 -13.74
C PRO A 175 -24.92 26.19 -13.76
N ALA A 176 -25.70 26.56 -14.78
CA ALA A 176 -26.30 27.89 -14.84
C ALA A 176 -27.16 28.12 -13.58
N PRO A 177 -27.18 29.35 -13.03
CA PRO A 177 -28.05 29.66 -11.90
C PRO A 177 -29.50 29.31 -12.21
N SER A 178 -30.23 28.81 -11.22
CA SER A 178 -31.69 28.68 -11.36
C SER A 178 -32.27 30.06 -11.66
N LYS A 179 -33.33 30.11 -12.48
CA LYS A 179 -34.00 31.36 -12.84
C LYS A 179 -34.32 32.15 -11.57
N GLY A 180 -33.73 33.34 -11.44
CA GLY A 180 -33.96 34.27 -10.33
C GLY A 180 -32.86 34.31 -9.26
N LEU A 181 -31.89 33.40 -9.25
CA LEU A 181 -30.69 33.55 -8.44
C LEU A 181 -29.54 34.11 -9.27
N LYS A 182 -28.91 35.19 -8.80
CA LYS A 182 -27.63 35.65 -9.35
C LYS A 182 -26.52 34.78 -8.77
N ALA A 183 -25.53 34.43 -9.60
CA ALA A 183 -24.29 33.84 -9.10
C ALA A 183 -23.59 34.86 -8.18
N PHE A 184 -23.08 34.38 -7.05
CA PHE A 184 -22.26 35.15 -6.11
C PHE A 184 -20.83 35.29 -6.61
#